data_AF-A0A1S6IRS6-F1
#
_entry.id   AF-A0A1S6IRS6-F1
#
_cell.length_a   1.000
_cell.length_b   1.000
_cell.length_c   1.000
_cell.angle_alpha   90.00
_cell.angle_beta   90.00
_cell.angle_gamma   90.00
#
_symmetry.space_group_name_H-M   'P 1'
#
loop_
_entity.id
_entity.type
_entity.pdbx_description
1 polymer ?
#
loop_
_entity_poly.entity_id
_entity_poly.type
_entity_poly.pdbx_seq_one_letter_code
_entity_poly.pdbx_strand_id
1 'polypeptide(L)'
;MSKRIEILTGIQEKLHTWDQTAQSAHVIIADTKEFILALKEMQPVAYSKEEILLIETIINQQERLITCIKEEKSKLATEIRAMNKKDTLLDSYLYPKRQPVFLNQQV
;
A
#
# COMPACT_ATOMS: atom_id res chain seq x y z
N MET A 1 0.53 -34.84 2.69
CA MET A 1 0.33 -33.68 3.58
C MET A 1 -1.13 -33.23 3.45
N SER A 2 -1.65 -32.43 4.39
CA SER A 2 -2.98 -31.83 4.23
C SER A 2 -2.92 -30.79 3.10
N LYS A 3 -3.87 -30.83 2.15
CA LYS A 3 -3.97 -29.85 1.06
C LYS A 3 -3.99 -28.40 1.56
N ARG A 4 -4.49 -28.18 2.78
CA ARG A 4 -4.51 -26.88 3.45
C ARG A 4 -3.12 -26.42 3.89
N ILE A 5 -2.29 -27.34 4.39
CA ILE A 5 -0.89 -27.05 4.75
C ILE A 5 -0.11 -26.68 3.48
N GLU A 6 -0.29 -27.42 2.39
CA GLU A 6 0.37 -27.12 1.11
C GLU A 6 0.04 -25.71 0.60
N ILE A 7 -1.22 -25.28 0.73
CA ILE A 7 -1.63 -23.92 0.37
C ILE A 7 -1.00 -22.87 1.30
N LEU A 8 -1.01 -23.10 2.62
CA LEU A 8 -0.41 -22.18 3.58
C LEU A 8 1.11 -22.04 3.37
N THR A 9 1.80 -23.15 3.13
CA THR A 9 3.23 -23.14 2.78
C THR A 9 3.49 -22.39 1.48
N GLY A 10 2.65 -22.58 0.46
CA GLY A 10 2.74 -21.82 -0.79
C GLY A 10 2.59 -20.30 -0.59
N ILE A 11 1.67 -19.87 0.28
CA ILE A 11 1.52 -18.46 0.65
C ILE A 11 2.80 -17.95 1.35
N GLN A 12 3.31 -18.73 2.30
CA GLN A 12 4.51 -18.37 3.06
C GLN A 12 5.75 -18.22 2.15
N GLU A 13 5.94 -19.14 1.21
CA GLU A 13 7.05 -19.09 0.25
C GLU A 13 6.98 -17.82 -0.60
N LYS A 14 5.79 -17.51 -1.13
CA LYS A 14 5.57 -16.27 -1.90
C LYS A 14 5.85 -15.02 -1.07
N LEU A 15 5.36 -14.97 0.16
CA LEU A 15 5.67 -13.85 1.06
C LEU A 15 7.16 -13.76 1.43
N HIS A 16 7.88 -14.88 1.45
CA HIS A 16 9.32 -14.89 1.73
C HIS A 16 10.15 -14.37 0.55
N THR A 17 9.66 -14.50 -0.69
CA THR A 17 10.30 -13.91 -1.87
C THR A 17 10.13 -12.39 -1.96
N TRP A 18 9.33 -11.78 -1.09
CA TRP A 18 9.12 -10.34 -1.08
C TRP A 18 10.37 -9.59 -0.62
N ASP A 19 10.81 -8.62 -1.43
CA ASP A 19 11.99 -7.78 -1.17
C ASP A 19 11.76 -6.64 -0.16
N GLN A 20 10.61 -6.63 0.53
CA GLN A 20 10.20 -5.62 1.50
C GLN A 20 9.94 -4.22 0.92
N THR A 21 9.79 -4.11 -0.40
CA THR A 21 9.45 -2.84 -1.06
C THR A 21 7.97 -2.74 -1.39
N ALA A 22 7.43 -1.52 -1.37
CA ALA A 22 6.06 -1.25 -1.80
C ALA A 22 5.85 -1.51 -3.30
N GLN A 23 6.92 -1.42 -4.10
CA GLN A 23 6.86 -1.60 -5.54
C GLN A 23 6.68 -3.07 -5.92
N SER A 24 7.29 -4.02 -5.21
CA SER A 24 7.06 -5.45 -5.44
C SER A 24 5.82 -5.99 -4.70
N ALA A 25 5.31 -5.26 -3.70
CA ALA A 25 4.21 -5.71 -2.84
C ALA A 25 2.92 -6.04 -3.62
N HIS A 26 2.63 -5.31 -4.70
CA HIS A 26 1.46 -5.58 -5.54
C HIS A 26 1.54 -6.94 -6.25
N VAL A 27 2.75 -7.37 -6.64
CA VAL A 27 2.99 -8.68 -7.28
C VAL A 27 2.73 -9.79 -6.29
N ILE A 28 3.24 -9.64 -5.06
CA ILE A 28 3.03 -10.62 -3.98
C ILE A 28 1.54 -10.74 -3.61
N ILE A 29 0.80 -9.64 -3.56
CA ILE A 29 -0.65 -9.66 -3.34
C ILE A 29 -1.37 -10.40 -4.48
N ALA A 30 -0.97 -10.17 -5.73
CA ALA A 30 -1.57 -10.86 -6.88
C ALA A 30 -1.29 -12.36 -6.83
N ASP A 31 -0.04 -12.76 -6.58
CA ASP A 31 0.40 -14.15 -6.50
C ASP A 31 -0.26 -14.92 -5.34
N THR A 32 -0.51 -14.26 -4.21
CA THR A 32 -1.12 -14.90 -3.03
C THR A 32 -2.65 -14.99 -3.13
N LYS A 33 -3.28 -14.29 -4.06
CA LYS A 33 -4.74 -14.20 -4.20
C LYS A 33 -5.40 -15.55 -4.47
N GLU A 34 -4.83 -16.34 -5.37
CA GLU A 34 -5.38 -17.64 -5.76
C GLU A 34 -5.37 -18.63 -4.58
N PHE A 35 -4.30 -18.60 -3.78
CA PHE A 35 -4.19 -19.41 -2.58
C PHE A 35 -5.22 -19.04 -1.50
N ILE A 36 -5.45 -17.73 -1.31
CA ILE A 36 -6.48 -17.25 -0.36
C ILE A 36 -7.88 -17.66 -0.81
N LEU A 37 -8.17 -17.57 -2.12
CA LEU A 37 -9.44 -18.04 -2.68
C LEU A 37 -9.61 -19.53 -2.47
N ALA A 38 -8.57 -20.33 -2.72
CA ALA A 38 -8.59 -21.76 -2.47
C ALA A 38 -8.83 -22.11 -0.98
N LEU A 39 -8.24 -21.36 -0.04
CA LEU A 39 -8.50 -21.52 1.40
C LEU A 39 -9.94 -21.18 1.77
N LYS A 40 -10.54 -20.16 1.12
CA LYS A 40 -11.91 -19.74 1.38
C LYS A 40 -12.95 -20.78 0.93
N GLU A 41 -12.65 -21.54 -0.12
CA GLU A 41 -13.50 -22.62 -0.63
C GLU A 41 -13.38 -23.92 0.17
N MET A 42 -12.38 -24.04 1.04
CA MET A 42 -12.22 -25.21 1.90
C MET A 42 -13.26 -25.26 3.01
N GLN A 43 -13.61 -26.47 3.43
CA GLN A 43 -14.50 -26.67 4.56
C GLN A 43 -13.91 -26.06 5.83
N PRO A 44 -14.75 -25.41 6.67
CA PRO A 44 -14.32 -24.83 7.94
C PRO A 44 -14.06 -25.94 8.96
N VAL A 45 -12.90 -26.58 8.83
CA VAL A 45 -12.38 -27.58 9.76
C VAL A 45 -11.44 -26.87 10.72
N ALA A 46 -11.43 -27.29 11.98
CA ALA A 46 -10.48 -26.78 12.97
C ALA A 46 -9.03 -26.85 12.45
N TYR A 47 -8.25 -25.82 12.77
CA TYR A 47 -6.83 -25.78 12.45
C TYR A 47 -6.05 -26.62 13.44
N SER A 48 -5.09 -27.38 12.93
CA SER A 48 -4.07 -28.03 13.74
C SER A 48 -3.09 -27.00 14.30
N LYS A 49 -2.31 -27.39 15.32
CA LYS A 49 -1.28 -26.50 15.92
C LYS A 49 -0.25 -26.02 14.90
N GLU A 50 0.14 -26.88 13.97
CA GLU A 50 1.10 -26.55 12.91
C GLU A 50 0.52 -25.53 11.92
N GLU A 51 -0.74 -25.70 11.52
CA GLU A 51 -1.45 -24.74 10.65
C GLU A 51 -1.58 -23.37 11.34
N ILE A 52 -1.84 -23.34 12.64
CA ILE A 52 -1.93 -22.08 13.41
C ILE A 52 -0.60 -21.32 13.39
N LEU A 53 0.53 -21.99 13.63
CA LEU A 53 1.85 -21.36 13.60
C LEU A 53 2.19 -20.80 12.21
N LEU A 54 1.82 -21.52 11.14
CA LEU A 54 1.97 -21.04 9.77
C LEU A 54 1.11 -19.80 9.51
N ILE A 55 -0.16 -19.83 9.95
CA ILE A 55 -1.08 -18.70 9.80
C ILE A 55 -0.56 -17.46 10.55
N GLU A 56 -0.09 -17.61 11.80
CA GLU A 56 0.50 -16.50 12.55
C GLU A 56 1.71 -15.89 11.83
N THR A 57 2.56 -16.74 11.25
CA THR A 57 3.72 -16.27 10.46
C THR A 57 3.28 -15.50 9.22
N ILE A 58 2.29 -16.01 8.49
CA ILE A 58 1.72 -15.40 7.29
C ILE A 58 1.09 -14.05 7.63
N ILE A 59 0.28 -13.98 8.70
CA ILE A 59 -0.39 -12.75 9.14
C ILE A 59 0.65 -11.68 9.48
N ASN A 60 1.67 -12.03 10.27
CA ASN A 60 2.74 -11.09 10.63
C ASN A 60 3.46 -10.52 9.39
N GLN A 61 3.69 -11.34 8.36
CA GLN A 61 4.29 -10.87 7.10
C GLN A 61 3.34 -9.97 6.31
N GLN A 62 2.04 -10.31 6.26
CA GLN A 62 1.02 -9.48 5.61
C GLN A 62 0.85 -8.12 6.30
N GLU A 63 0.92 -8.05 7.62
CA GLU A 63 0.88 -6.79 8.37
C GLU A 63 2.06 -5.88 8.04
N ARG A 64 3.26 -6.45 7.90
CA ARG A 64 4.45 -5.71 7.46
C ARG A 64 4.27 -5.17 6.04
N LEU A 65 3.72 -5.99 5.14
CA LEU A 65 3.43 -5.59 3.76
C LEU A 65 2.43 -4.43 3.71
N ILE A 66 1.35 -4.50 4.49
CA ILE A 66 0.37 -3.41 4.62
C ILE A 66 1.02 -2.14 5.16
N THR A 67 1.89 -2.27 6.17
CA THR A 67 2.59 -1.14 6.78
C THR A 67 3.51 -0.45 5.78
N CYS A 68 4.31 -1.23 5.04
CA CYS A 68 5.17 -0.72 3.98
C CYS A 68 4.38 0.07 2.92
N ILE A 69 3.25 -0.47 2.44
CA ILE A 69 2.39 0.22 1.47
C ILE A 69 1.81 1.53 2.05
N LYS A 70 1.39 1.52 3.32
CA LYS A 70 0.84 2.71 3.99
C LYS A 70 1.89 3.81 4.13
N GLU A 71 3.12 3.45 4.50
CA GLU A 71 4.23 4.39 4.62
C GLU A 71 4.55 5.03 3.27
N GLU A 72 4.65 4.23 2.21
CA GLU A 72 4.95 4.73 0.88
C GLU A 72 3.85 5.65 0.35
N LYS A 73 2.58 5.29 0.58
CA LYS A 73 1.44 6.17 0.27
C LYS A 73 1.52 7.51 1.02
N SER A 74 1.96 7.50 2.28
CA SER A 74 2.13 8.72 3.08
C SER A 74 3.24 9.61 2.55
N LYS A 75 4.37 9.02 2.14
CA LYS A 75 5.48 9.74 1.49
C LYS A 75 5.02 10.38 0.19
N LEU A 76 4.39 9.63 -0.70
CA LEU A 76 3.83 10.14 -1.96
C LEU A 76 2.85 11.31 -1.73
N ALA A 77 1.95 11.19 -0.76
CA ALA A 77 1.03 12.26 -0.41
C ALA A 77 1.75 13.53 0.08
N THR A 78 2.86 13.36 0.81
CA THR A 78 3.68 14.47 1.30
C THR A 78 4.45 15.14 0.16
N GLU A 79 5.03 14.36 -0.75
CA GLU A 79 5.73 14.85 -1.94
C GLU A 79 4.80 15.63 -2.87
N ILE A 80 3.59 15.12 -3.13
CA ILE A 80 2.58 15.81 -3.95
C ILE A 80 2.21 17.16 -3.31
N ARG A 81 2.01 17.21 -1.99
CA ARG A 81 1.75 18.48 -1.29
C ARG A 81 2.92 19.46 -1.39
N ALA A 82 4.15 18.96 -1.31
CA ALA A 82 5.35 19.78 -1.44
C ALA A 82 5.48 20.35 -2.87
N MET A 83 5.19 19.54 -3.89
CA MET A 83 5.18 19.97 -5.28
C MET A 83 4.13 21.05 -5.53
N ASN A 84 2.88 20.84 -5.08
CA ASN A 84 1.82 21.83 -5.21
C ASN A 84 2.16 23.16 -4.51
N LYS A 85 2.81 23.11 -3.34
CA LYS A 85 3.30 24.32 -2.65
C LYS A 85 4.38 25.02 -3.46
N LYS A 86 5.32 24.28 -4.06
CA LYS A 86 6.37 24.83 -4.92
C LYS A 86 5.77 25.51 -6.16
N ASP A 87 4.80 24.88 -6.81
CA ASP A 87 4.12 25.44 -7.97
C ASP A 87 3.34 26.72 -7.60
N THR A 88 2.64 26.71 -6.45
CA THR A 88 1.94 27.91 -5.95
C THR A 88 2.91 29.06 -5.66
N LEU A 89 4.07 28.76 -5.05
CA LEU A 89 5.11 29.76 -4.81
C LEU A 89 5.67 30.29 -6.12
N LEU A 90 5.97 29.42 -7.08
CA LEU A 90 6.47 29.81 -8.39
C LEU A 90 5.48 30.74 -9.11
N ASP A 91 4.18 30.41 -9.09
CA ASP A 91 3.12 31.24 -9.66
C ASP A 91 3.03 32.60 -8.95
N SER A 92 3.12 32.65 -7.62
CA SER A 92 3.12 33.91 -6.87
C SER A 92 4.35 34.79 -7.15
N TYR A 93 5.51 34.16 -7.43
CA TYR A 93 6.77 34.83 -7.74
C TYR A 93 6.90 35.24 -9.21
N LEU A 94 6.29 34.49 -10.15
CA LEU A 94 6.27 34.82 -11.58
C LEU A 94 5.17 35.80 -11.94
N TYR A 95 4.07 35.84 -11.18
CA TYR A 95 2.98 36.81 -11.34
C TYR A 95 2.83 37.80 -10.16
N PRO A 96 3.87 38.54 -9.75
CA PRO A 96 3.66 39.68 -8.89
C PRO A 96 3.10 40.80 -9.78
N LYS A 97 1.85 41.21 -9.53
CA LYS A 97 1.11 42.36 -10.10
C LYS A 97 0.05 42.01 -11.16
N ARG A 98 -1.17 41.78 -10.69
CA ARG A 98 -2.26 42.64 -11.14
C ARG A 98 -2.40 43.75 -10.10
N GLN A 99 -1.98 44.96 -10.47
CA GLN A 99 -2.23 46.14 -9.64
C GLN A 99 -3.75 46.27 -9.42
N PRO A 100 -4.25 46.55 -8.21
CA PRO A 100 -5.63 46.97 -8.04
C PRO A 100 -5.79 48.27 -8.82
N VAL A 101 -6.62 48.24 -9.86
CA VAL A 101 -7.02 49.45 -10.58
C VAL A 101 -7.97 50.21 -9.64
N PHE A 102 -7.44 51.22 -8.95
CA PHE A 102 -8.26 52.16 -8.21
C PHE A 102 -9.08 52.97 -9.22
N LEU A 103 -10.37 52.65 -9.35
CA LEU A 103 -11.34 53.46 -10.08
C LEU A 103 -11.59 54.76 -9.28
N ASN A 104 -10.77 55.78 -9.53
CA ASN A 104 -11.16 57.15 -9.20
C ASN A 104 -12.24 57.59 -10.20
N GLN A 105 -13.50 57.36 -9.87
CA GLN A 105 -14.60 58.10 -10.50
C GLN A 105 -14.74 59.43 -9.77
N GLN A 106 -13.99 60.44 -10.23
CA GLN A 106 -14.42 61.83 -10.09
C GLN A 106 -15.39 62.12 -11.23
N VAL A 107 -16.68 62.23 -10.93
CA VAL A 107 -17.64 63.15 -11.56
C VAL A 107 -18.67 63.55 -10.51
#